data_AF-A0A5E4LN14-F1
#
_entry.id   AF-A0A5E4LN14-F1
#
_cell.length_a   1.000
_cell.length_b   1.000
_cell.length_c   1.000
_cell.angle_alpha   90.00
_cell.angle_beta   90.00
_cell.angle_gamma   90.00
#
_symmetry.space_group_name_H-M   'P 1'
#
loop_
_entity.id
_entity.type
_entity.pdbx_description
1 polymer ?
#
loop_
_entity_poly.entity_id
_entity_poly.type
_entity_poly.pdbx_seq_one_letter_code
_entity_poly.pdbx_strand_id
1 'polypeptide(L)'
;MATNPTMLDKLGLSLAVVLGAMVLFVDVQTGRALFFPIFLVFLVLSVMATKFGYSKKREMNLYEHERSWENVLANGLVPALAALAVPYAGWGAYVGSVAAITADKFASELGVLGGQPISLLNFKPAKKGESGCISALGTLMSLDGALLIGIAAFSLMPGANPWMILGVGLVGFAGSMADSIAGVLEERGIGTKATTNLICALVGALLGWAFLR
;
A
#
# COMPACT_ATOMS: atom_id res chain seq x y z
N MET A 1 29.74 -1.26 -12.33
CA MET A 1 29.33 -0.02 -11.63
C MET A 1 28.48 -0.44 -10.45
N ALA A 2 28.92 -0.14 -9.22
CA ALA A 2 28.15 -0.45 -8.02
C ALA A 2 26.95 0.51 -7.94
N THR A 3 25.74 -0.02 -8.11
CA THR A 3 24.51 0.73 -7.88
C THR A 3 24.33 0.89 -6.37
N ASN A 4 24.13 2.14 -5.94
CA ASN A 4 23.95 2.51 -4.55
C ASN A 4 22.73 1.74 -3.98
N PRO A 5 22.89 0.89 -2.95
CA PRO A 5 21.83 -0.01 -2.47
C PRO A 5 20.76 0.71 -1.63
N THR A 6 20.72 2.03 -1.65
CA THR A 6 19.71 2.81 -0.94
C THR A 6 18.37 2.68 -1.67
N MET A 7 17.44 1.92 -1.08
CA MET A 7 16.04 1.82 -1.54
C MET A 7 15.34 3.18 -1.64
N LEU A 8 15.86 4.19 -0.94
CA LEU A 8 15.30 5.54 -0.90
C LEU A 8 16.37 6.58 -1.27
N ASP A 9 16.04 7.49 -2.17
CA ASP A 9 16.81 8.71 -2.40
C ASP A 9 16.65 9.70 -1.22
N LYS A 10 17.51 10.72 -1.15
CA LYS A 10 17.49 11.70 -0.05
C LYS A 10 16.13 12.40 0.07
N LEU A 11 15.49 12.69 -1.06
CA LEU A 11 14.16 13.30 -1.10
C LEU A 11 13.10 12.35 -0.56
N GLY A 12 13.05 11.10 -1.03
CA GLY A 12 12.15 10.08 -0.51
C GLY A 12 12.32 9.86 0.99
N LEU A 13 13.56 9.83 1.49
CA LEU A 13 13.82 9.74 2.94
C LEU A 13 13.28 10.95 3.70
N SER A 14 13.50 12.16 3.19
CA SER A 14 12.96 13.37 3.83
C SER A 14 11.43 13.38 3.85
N LEU A 15 10.78 12.94 2.76
CA LEU A 15 9.33 12.83 2.68
C LEU A 15 8.81 11.76 3.66
N ALA A 16 9.46 10.60 3.75
CA ALA A 16 9.07 9.56 4.68
C ALA A 16 9.14 10.04 6.14
N VAL A 17 10.18 10.80 6.50
CA VAL A 17 10.31 11.41 7.83
C VAL A 17 9.20 12.43 8.09
N VAL A 18 8.90 13.32 7.14
CA VAL A 18 7.83 14.32 7.28
C VAL A 18 6.46 13.66 7.44
N LEU A 19 6.13 12.70 6.57
CA LEU A 19 4.84 11.99 6.62
C LEU A 19 4.71 11.16 7.91
N GLY A 20 5.79 10.50 8.35
CA GLY A 20 5.83 9.81 9.63
C GLY A 20 5.63 10.75 10.82
N ALA A 21 6.26 11.93 10.80
CA ALA A 21 6.10 12.94 11.84
C ALA A 21 4.67 13.51 11.89
N MET A 22 4.01 13.67 10.74
CA MET A 22 2.60 14.07 10.67
C MET A 22 1.69 13.05 11.36
N VAL A 23 1.91 11.75 11.12
CA VAL A 23 1.13 10.69 11.78
C VAL A 23 1.45 10.63 13.28
N LEU A 24 2.72 10.72 13.65
CA LEU A 24 3.16 10.72 15.06
C LEU A 24 2.59 11.91 15.84
N PHE A 25 2.47 13.07 15.21
CA PHE A 25 1.86 14.24 15.82
C PHE A 25 0.44 13.96 16.32
N VAL A 26 -0.35 13.18 15.57
CA VAL A 26 -1.72 12.79 15.98
C VAL A 26 -1.70 11.90 17.22
N ASP A 27 -0.78 10.94 17.29
CA ASP A 27 -0.59 10.09 18.47
C ASP A 27 -0.21 10.91 19.71
N VAL A 28 0.68 11.90 19.55
CA VAL A 28 1.07 12.82 20.63
C VAL A 28 -0.13 13.64 21.12
N GLN A 29 -0.95 14.17 20.21
CA GLN A 29 -2.14 14.95 20.58
C GLN A 29 -3.21 14.11 21.29
N THR A 30 -3.38 12.86 20.88
CA THR A 30 -4.35 11.94 21.50
C THR A 30 -3.83 11.27 22.77
N GLY A 31 -2.51 11.38 23.04
CA GLY A 31 -1.85 10.71 24.16
C GLY A 31 -1.81 9.18 24.03
N ARG A 32 -2.03 8.63 22.83
CA ARG A 32 -2.08 7.20 22.55
C ARG A 32 -1.30 6.89 21.28
N ALA A 33 -0.44 5.87 21.32
CA ALA A 33 0.30 5.41 20.14
C ALA A 33 -0.55 4.46 19.29
N LEU A 34 -1.46 5.01 18.48
CA LEU A 34 -2.45 4.25 17.73
C LEU A 34 -2.13 4.19 16.24
N PHE A 35 -1.71 5.31 15.65
CA PHE A 35 -1.59 5.47 14.21
C PHE A 35 -0.16 5.23 13.75
N PHE A 36 0.83 5.89 14.35
CA PHE A 36 2.22 5.74 13.93
C PHE A 36 2.73 4.29 13.99
N PRO A 37 2.38 3.45 15.00
CA PRO A 37 2.75 2.04 14.99
C PRO A 37 2.17 1.26 13.80
N ILE A 38 0.94 1.53 13.38
CA ILE A 38 0.34 0.89 12.19
C ILE A 38 1.09 1.33 10.93
N PHE A 39 1.45 2.61 10.84
CA PHE A 39 2.26 3.11 9.72
C PHE A 39 3.64 2.45 9.68
N LEU A 40 4.25 2.22 10.84
CA LEU A 40 5.52 1.52 10.96
C LEU A 40 5.40 0.05 10.55
N VAL A 41 4.30 -0.63 10.90
CA VAL A 41 4.02 -2.00 10.41
C VAL A 41 3.98 -2.02 8.89
N PHE A 42 3.26 -1.09 8.24
CA PHE A 42 3.28 -0.96 6.78
C PHE A 42 4.69 -0.79 6.22
N LEU A 43 5.52 0.08 6.81
CA LEU A 43 6.89 0.30 6.34
C LEU A 43 7.75 -0.97 6.45
N VAL A 44 7.67 -1.67 7.58
CA VAL A 44 8.41 -2.91 7.81
C VAL A 44 7.96 -3.99 6.83
N LEU A 45 6.64 -4.19 6.70
CA LEU A 45 6.07 -5.18 5.78
C LEU A 45 6.43 -4.87 4.32
N SER A 46 6.42 -3.60 3.93
CA SER A 46 6.82 -3.18 2.58
C SER A 46 8.27 -3.50 2.29
N VAL A 47 9.19 -3.20 3.22
CA VAL A 47 10.62 -3.54 3.08
C VAL A 47 10.80 -5.06 3.00
N MET A 48 10.09 -5.83 3.83
CA MET A 48 10.14 -7.29 3.79
C MET A 48 9.65 -7.83 2.45
N ALA A 49 8.51 -7.34 1.95
CA ALA A 49 7.94 -7.75 0.67
C ALA A 49 8.89 -7.44 -0.51
N THR A 50 9.49 -6.24 -0.52
CA THR A 50 10.46 -5.85 -1.56
C THR A 50 11.71 -6.74 -1.52
N LYS A 51 12.27 -7.02 -0.34
CA LYS A 51 13.46 -7.88 -0.19
C LYS A 51 13.19 -9.36 -0.49
N PHE A 52 11.97 -9.82 -0.25
CA PHE A 52 11.63 -11.23 -0.47
C PHE A 52 11.78 -11.60 -1.95
N GLY A 53 12.46 -12.71 -2.24
CA GLY A 53 12.67 -13.15 -3.62
C GLY A 53 13.57 -12.24 -4.48
N TYR A 54 14.37 -11.36 -3.86
CA TYR A 54 15.23 -10.37 -4.53
C TYR A 54 16.00 -10.91 -5.74
N SER A 55 16.68 -12.06 -5.61
CA SER A 55 17.46 -12.65 -6.71
C SER A 55 16.61 -12.94 -7.94
N LYS A 56 15.41 -13.51 -7.75
CA LYS A 56 14.47 -13.81 -8.85
C LYS A 56 13.93 -12.54 -9.49
N LYS A 57 13.58 -11.52 -8.69
CA LYS A 57 13.09 -10.24 -9.20
C LYS A 57 14.14 -9.52 -10.05
N ARG A 58 15.41 -9.62 -9.66
CA ARG A 58 16.55 -9.05 -10.40
C ARG A 58 16.75 -9.74 -11.74
N GLU A 59 16.64 -11.07 -11.79
CA GLU A 59 16.68 -11.83 -13.07
C GLU A 59 15.54 -11.47 -14.01
N MET A 60 14.38 -11.04 -13.47
CA MET A 60 13.23 -10.58 -14.26
C MET A 60 13.31 -9.09 -14.66
N ASN A 61 14.38 -8.37 -14.31
CA ASN A 61 14.54 -6.91 -14.53
C ASN A 61 13.42 -6.04 -13.92
N LEU A 62 12.73 -6.52 -12.88
CA LEU A 62 11.60 -5.81 -12.25
C LEU A 62 12.02 -4.84 -11.14
N TYR A 63 13.30 -4.84 -10.75
CA TYR A 63 13.78 -4.11 -9.57
C TYR A 63 14.16 -2.64 -9.86
N GLU A 64 14.31 -2.25 -11.13
CA GLU A 64 14.92 -0.97 -11.51
C GLU A 64 13.92 0.17 -11.80
N HIS A 65 12.60 -0.06 -11.67
CA HIS A 65 11.58 0.82 -12.29
C HIS A 65 10.93 1.88 -11.39
N GLU A 66 11.19 1.92 -10.08
CA GLU A 66 10.45 2.83 -9.18
C GLU A 66 11.25 4.08 -8.78
N ARG A 67 10.69 5.28 -9.07
CA ARG A 67 11.17 6.54 -8.51
C ARG A 67 10.83 6.61 -7.02
N SER A 68 11.86 6.44 -6.20
CA SER A 68 11.75 6.40 -4.73
C SER A 68 10.84 7.46 -4.12
N TRP A 69 11.06 8.75 -4.42
CA TRP A 69 10.30 9.83 -3.78
C TRP A 69 8.84 9.91 -4.21
N GLU A 70 8.53 9.61 -5.48
CA GLU A 70 7.16 9.63 -6.02
C GLU A 70 6.31 8.55 -5.33
N ASN A 71 6.88 7.37 -5.12
CA ASN A 71 6.20 6.27 -4.43
C ASN A 71 6.02 6.53 -2.94
N VAL A 72 7.00 7.15 -2.27
CA VAL A 72 6.84 7.58 -0.87
C VAL A 72 5.70 8.58 -0.75
N LEU A 73 5.63 9.56 -1.65
CA LEU A 73 4.59 10.57 -1.63
C LEU A 73 3.22 9.97 -1.93
N ALA A 74 3.08 9.21 -3.01
CA ALA A 74 1.81 8.64 -3.44
C ALA A 74 1.20 7.70 -2.39
N ASN A 75 2.02 6.83 -1.79
CA ASN A 75 1.55 5.87 -0.79
C ASN A 75 1.41 6.50 0.61
N GLY A 76 2.24 7.49 0.96
CA GLY A 76 2.28 8.02 2.32
C GLY A 76 1.41 9.26 2.55
N LEU A 77 1.11 10.05 1.52
CA LEU A 77 0.38 11.31 1.66
C LEU A 77 -1.06 11.10 2.14
N VAL A 78 -1.81 10.19 1.50
CA VAL A 78 -3.23 9.97 1.84
C VAL A 78 -3.38 9.42 3.25
N PRO A 79 -2.64 8.39 3.71
CA PRO A 79 -2.67 7.98 5.10
C PRO A 79 -2.28 9.10 6.06
N ALA A 80 -1.25 9.90 5.77
CA ALA A 80 -0.85 10.99 6.66
C ALA A 80 -1.95 12.05 6.80
N LEU A 81 -2.60 12.44 5.71
CA LEU A 81 -3.74 13.35 5.73
C LEU A 81 -4.95 12.73 6.44
N ALA A 82 -5.22 11.44 6.21
CA ALA A 82 -6.30 10.72 6.89
C ALA A 82 -6.05 10.62 8.41
N ALA A 83 -4.80 10.46 8.84
CA ALA A 83 -4.41 10.50 10.26
C ALA A 83 -4.74 11.88 10.86
N LEU A 84 -4.34 12.96 10.19
CA LEU A 84 -4.65 14.33 10.65
C LEU A 84 -6.16 14.60 10.71
N ALA A 85 -6.96 13.95 9.86
CA ALA A 85 -8.40 14.07 9.84
C ALA A 85 -9.12 13.22 10.91
N VAL A 86 -8.42 12.33 11.63
CA VAL A 86 -9.02 11.43 12.64
C VAL A 86 -9.92 12.14 13.65
N PRO A 87 -9.55 13.30 14.23
CA PRO A 87 -10.41 14.00 15.19
C PRO A 87 -11.80 14.38 14.63
N TYR A 88 -11.95 14.46 13.31
CA TYR A 88 -13.18 14.88 12.62
C TYR A 88 -13.86 13.74 11.85
N ALA A 89 -13.08 12.81 11.30
CA ALA A 89 -13.56 11.76 10.39
C ALA A 89 -13.48 10.35 10.97
N GLY A 90 -12.88 10.16 12.16
CA GLY A 90 -12.61 8.85 12.73
C GLY A 90 -11.39 8.16 12.10
N TRP A 91 -11.02 7.01 12.66
CA TRP A 91 -9.80 6.27 12.31
C TRP A 91 -9.94 5.40 11.05
N GLY A 92 -11.16 5.14 10.58
CA GLY A 92 -11.43 4.24 9.46
C GLY A 92 -10.72 4.62 8.17
N ALA A 93 -10.70 5.92 7.83
CA ALA A 93 -10.00 6.44 6.65
C ALA A 93 -8.51 6.11 6.68
N TYR A 94 -7.88 6.33 7.84
CA TYR A 94 -6.46 6.08 8.04
C TYR A 94 -6.14 4.59 7.86
N VAL A 95 -6.82 3.72 8.61
CA VAL A 95 -6.55 2.27 8.58
C VAL A 95 -6.85 1.69 7.20
N GLY A 96 -7.95 2.10 6.57
CA GLY A 96 -8.31 1.65 5.22
C GLY A 96 -7.27 2.05 4.16
N SER A 97 -6.74 3.28 4.25
CA SER A 97 -5.68 3.75 3.35
C SER A 97 -4.38 2.96 3.53
N VAL A 98 -3.94 2.74 4.78
CA VAL A 98 -2.73 1.96 5.07
C VAL A 98 -2.89 0.49 4.65
N ALA A 99 -4.08 -0.09 4.85
CA ALA A 99 -4.37 -1.45 4.40
C ALA A 99 -4.30 -1.56 2.87
N ALA A 100 -4.83 -0.58 2.14
CA ALA A 100 -4.82 -0.59 0.67
C ALA A 100 -3.40 -0.50 0.09
N ILE A 101 -2.58 0.42 0.57
CA ILE A 101 -1.19 0.54 0.09
C ILE A 101 -0.34 -0.68 0.48
N THR A 102 -0.62 -1.33 1.62
CA THR A 102 0.06 -2.57 2.02
C THR A 102 -0.34 -3.73 1.12
N ALA A 103 -1.64 -3.84 0.83
CA ALA A 103 -2.20 -4.83 -0.09
C ALA A 103 -1.59 -4.70 -1.49
N ASP A 104 -1.53 -3.48 -2.03
CA ASP A 104 -0.92 -3.23 -3.34
C ASP A 104 0.57 -3.57 -3.35
N LYS A 105 1.30 -3.21 -2.28
CA LYS A 105 2.72 -3.54 -2.16
C LYS A 105 2.94 -5.05 -2.13
N PHE A 106 2.10 -5.81 -1.42
CA PHE A 106 2.19 -7.27 -1.40
C PHE A 106 1.83 -7.88 -2.76
N ALA A 107 0.80 -7.39 -3.42
CA ALA A 107 0.38 -7.85 -4.74
C ALA A 107 1.50 -7.68 -5.78
N SER A 108 2.09 -6.49 -5.84
CA SER A 108 3.15 -6.14 -6.79
C SER A 108 4.49 -6.79 -6.48
N GLU A 109 4.87 -6.91 -5.20
CA GLU A 109 6.18 -7.42 -4.81
C GLU A 109 6.23 -8.95 -4.67
N LEU A 110 5.19 -9.56 -4.10
CA LEU A 110 5.15 -11.00 -3.89
C LEU A 110 4.43 -11.71 -5.04
N GLY A 111 3.42 -11.08 -5.64
CA GLY A 111 2.65 -11.65 -6.74
C GLY A 111 3.48 -11.91 -8.00
N VAL A 112 4.51 -11.11 -8.28
CA VAL A 112 5.41 -11.33 -9.44
C VAL A 112 6.22 -12.63 -9.35
N LEU A 113 6.36 -13.21 -8.14
CA LEU A 113 7.13 -14.44 -7.94
C LEU A 113 6.41 -15.70 -8.42
N GLY A 114 5.11 -15.63 -8.74
CA GLY A 114 4.34 -16.81 -9.12
C GLY A 114 3.15 -16.51 -10.03
N GLY A 115 2.84 -17.49 -10.87
CA GLY A 115 1.76 -17.38 -11.86
C GLY A 115 2.07 -16.44 -13.03
N GLN A 116 1.25 -16.57 -14.08
CA GLN A 116 1.23 -15.65 -15.21
C GLN A 116 0.14 -14.60 -14.93
N PRO A 117 0.44 -13.29 -14.97
CA PRO A 117 -0.59 -12.28 -14.82
C PRO A 117 -1.48 -12.19 -16.07
N ILE A 118 -2.70 -11.71 -15.88
CA ILE A 118 -3.71 -11.49 -16.92
C ILE A 118 -3.99 -9.98 -16.94
N SER A 119 -3.93 -9.38 -18.13
CA SER A 119 -4.28 -7.97 -18.31
C SER A 119 -5.79 -7.77 -18.15
N LEU A 120 -6.19 -6.79 -17.35
CA LEU A 120 -7.60 -6.39 -17.19
C LEU A 120 -8.15 -5.69 -18.44
N LEU A 121 -7.28 -5.21 -19.33
CA LEU A 121 -7.67 -4.53 -20.55
C LEU A 121 -8.21 -5.50 -21.61
N ASN A 122 -7.55 -6.64 -21.79
CA ASN A 122 -7.81 -7.56 -22.90
C ASN A 122 -8.01 -9.02 -22.47
N PHE A 123 -7.90 -9.32 -21.17
CA PHE A 123 -8.03 -10.66 -20.58
C PHE A 123 -7.06 -11.70 -21.15
N LYS A 124 -5.90 -11.27 -21.66
CA LYS A 124 -4.83 -12.14 -22.16
C LYS A 124 -3.67 -12.21 -21.17
N PRO A 125 -2.82 -13.26 -21.25
CA PRO A 125 -1.57 -13.32 -20.52
C PRO A 125 -0.71 -12.07 -20.78
N ALA A 126 -0.28 -11.41 -19.70
CA ALA A 126 0.53 -10.19 -19.70
C ALA A 126 1.94 -10.49 -19.16
N LYS A 127 2.91 -9.58 -19.32
CA LYS A 127 4.23 -9.78 -18.70
C LYS A 127 4.16 -9.44 -17.20
N LYS A 128 5.04 -10.08 -16.43
CA LYS A 128 5.18 -9.77 -15.00
C LYS A 128 5.66 -8.32 -14.84
N GLY A 129 5.04 -7.59 -13.92
CA GLY A 129 5.34 -6.19 -13.64
C GLY A 129 4.67 -5.19 -14.58
N GLU A 130 3.84 -5.63 -15.52
CA GLU A 130 2.99 -4.71 -16.29
C GLU A 130 1.84 -4.18 -15.41
N SER A 131 1.60 -2.86 -15.48
CA SER A 131 0.44 -2.22 -14.87
C SER A 131 -0.87 -2.75 -15.47
N GLY A 132 -1.97 -2.63 -14.74
CA GLY A 132 -3.27 -3.04 -15.27
C GLY A 132 -3.52 -4.55 -15.25
N CYS A 133 -2.68 -5.32 -14.54
CA CYS A 133 -2.69 -6.77 -14.58
C CYS A 133 -2.88 -7.39 -13.19
N ILE A 134 -3.55 -8.55 -13.15
CA ILE A 134 -3.75 -9.33 -11.93
C ILE A 134 -3.21 -10.75 -12.09
N SER A 135 -2.66 -11.33 -11.02
CA SER A 135 -2.28 -12.75 -10.97
C SER A 135 -2.91 -13.41 -9.76
N ALA A 136 -3.17 -14.73 -9.82
CA ALA A 136 -3.76 -15.45 -8.70
C ALA A 136 -2.94 -15.29 -7.40
N LEU A 137 -1.60 -15.38 -7.51
CA LEU A 137 -0.72 -15.14 -6.36
C LEU A 137 -0.79 -13.68 -5.88
N GLY A 138 -0.77 -12.71 -6.79
CA GLY A 138 -0.88 -11.29 -6.43
C GLY A 138 -2.18 -10.97 -5.71
N THR A 139 -3.31 -11.53 -6.17
CA THR A 139 -4.62 -11.38 -5.52
C THR A 139 -4.62 -11.95 -4.11
N LEU A 140 -4.04 -13.13 -3.90
CA LEU A 140 -3.92 -13.72 -2.56
C LEU A 140 -3.01 -12.89 -1.64
N MET A 141 -1.83 -12.50 -2.13
CA MET A 141 -0.89 -11.68 -1.37
C MET A 141 -1.45 -10.30 -1.03
N SER A 142 -2.27 -9.72 -1.91
CA SER A 142 -3.01 -8.48 -1.65
C SER A 142 -3.90 -8.60 -0.41
N LEU A 143 -4.70 -9.67 -0.34
CA LEU A 143 -5.54 -9.94 0.82
C LEU A 143 -4.71 -10.18 2.08
N ASP A 144 -3.64 -10.98 1.99
CA ASP A 144 -2.75 -11.25 3.12
C ASP A 144 -2.12 -9.96 3.69
N GLY A 145 -1.62 -9.08 2.83
CA GLY A 145 -1.07 -7.78 3.22
C GLY A 145 -2.09 -6.89 3.94
N ALA A 146 -3.33 -6.84 3.44
CA ALA A 146 -4.41 -6.09 4.08
C ALA A 146 -4.81 -6.69 5.44
N LEU A 147 -4.86 -8.03 5.57
CA LEU A 147 -5.18 -8.71 6.81
C LEU A 147 -4.14 -8.47 7.90
N LEU A 148 -2.85 -8.37 7.55
CA LEU A 148 -1.79 -8.01 8.49
C LEU A 148 -2.00 -6.61 9.09
N ILE A 149 -2.44 -5.64 8.28
CA ILE A 149 -2.86 -4.32 8.79
C ILE A 149 -4.12 -4.44 9.65
N GLY A 150 -5.06 -5.29 9.28
CA GLY A 150 -6.24 -5.61 10.10
C GLY A 150 -5.87 -6.15 11.48
N ILE A 151 -4.88 -7.04 11.58
CA ILE A 151 -4.36 -7.57 12.85
C ILE A 151 -3.71 -6.46 13.69
N ALA A 152 -2.90 -5.61 13.06
CA ALA A 152 -2.28 -4.47 13.74
C ALA A 152 -3.36 -3.50 14.27
N ALA A 153 -4.36 -3.17 13.45
CA ALA A 153 -5.49 -2.33 13.84
C ALA A 153 -6.31 -2.96 14.98
N PHE A 154 -6.61 -4.25 14.90
CA PHE A 154 -7.32 -4.98 15.97
C PHE A 154 -6.57 -4.91 17.31
N SER A 155 -5.24 -4.94 17.27
CA SER A 155 -4.40 -4.94 18.49
C SER A 155 -4.29 -3.55 19.14
N LEU A 156 -4.47 -2.48 18.35
CA LEU A 156 -4.19 -1.11 18.78
C LEU A 156 -5.48 -0.28 18.95
N MET A 157 -6.48 -0.46 18.10
CA MET A 157 -7.68 0.37 18.12
C MET A 157 -8.56 0.04 19.33
N PRO A 158 -9.03 1.07 20.07
CA PRO A 158 -9.93 0.84 21.20
C PRO A 158 -11.27 0.28 20.72
N GLY A 159 -11.82 -0.71 21.44
CA GLY A 159 -13.11 -1.32 21.10
C GLY A 159 -13.07 -2.26 19.90
N ALA A 160 -11.89 -2.73 19.50
CA ALA A 160 -11.73 -3.60 18.35
C ALA A 160 -12.43 -4.96 18.52
N ASN A 161 -13.16 -5.34 17.46
CA ASN A 161 -13.82 -6.63 17.31
C ASN A 161 -13.01 -7.48 16.31
N PRO A 162 -12.86 -8.81 16.49
CA PRO A 162 -12.18 -9.66 15.49
C PRO A 162 -12.70 -9.50 14.05
N TRP A 163 -13.98 -9.17 13.85
CA TRP A 163 -14.54 -8.87 12.53
C TRP A 163 -13.89 -7.66 11.84
N MET A 164 -13.25 -6.76 12.60
CA MET A 164 -12.47 -5.65 12.08
C MET A 164 -11.29 -6.12 11.23
N ILE A 165 -10.67 -7.26 11.56
CA ILE A 165 -9.55 -7.81 10.76
C ILE A 165 -10.04 -8.09 9.34
N LEU A 166 -11.19 -8.76 9.21
CA LEU A 166 -11.79 -9.05 7.92
C LEU A 166 -12.27 -7.77 7.22
N GLY A 167 -12.88 -6.83 7.95
CA GLY A 167 -13.31 -5.54 7.39
C GLY A 167 -12.15 -4.75 6.79
N VAL A 168 -11.05 -4.60 7.54
CA VAL A 168 -9.82 -3.93 7.08
C VAL A 168 -9.20 -4.70 5.91
N GLY A 169 -9.18 -6.03 5.98
CA GLY A 169 -8.70 -6.90 4.91
C GLY A 169 -9.43 -6.66 3.59
N LEU A 170 -10.77 -6.63 3.62
CA LEU A 170 -11.60 -6.40 2.45
C LEU A 170 -11.48 -4.97 1.90
N VAL A 171 -11.41 -3.97 2.78
CA VAL A 171 -11.18 -2.56 2.38
C VAL A 171 -9.83 -2.40 1.70
N GLY A 172 -8.76 -2.95 2.29
CA GLY A 172 -7.42 -2.87 1.72
C GLY A 172 -7.31 -3.61 0.39
N PHE A 173 -7.87 -4.82 0.32
CA PHE A 173 -7.96 -5.58 -0.92
C PHE A 173 -8.70 -4.80 -2.02
N ALA A 174 -9.84 -4.18 -1.71
CA ALA A 174 -10.59 -3.38 -2.67
C ALA A 174 -9.79 -2.15 -3.15
N GLY A 175 -9.03 -1.50 -2.28
CA GLY A 175 -8.11 -0.42 -2.66
C GLY A 175 -7.03 -0.89 -3.63
N SER A 176 -6.41 -2.03 -3.39
CA SER A 176 -5.42 -2.62 -4.31
C SER A 176 -6.03 -3.05 -5.66
N MET A 177 -7.27 -3.54 -5.67
CA MET A 177 -7.98 -3.78 -6.93
C MET A 177 -8.23 -2.48 -7.70
N ALA A 178 -8.44 -1.36 -7.01
CA ALA A 178 -8.56 -0.05 -7.64
C ALA A 178 -7.26 0.40 -8.32
N ASP A 179 -6.08 0.09 -7.74
CA ASP A 179 -4.77 0.29 -8.40
C ASP A 179 -4.74 -0.47 -9.72
N SER A 180 -5.06 -1.77 -9.70
CA SER A 180 -5.02 -2.63 -10.88
C SER A 180 -5.98 -2.13 -11.96
N ILE A 181 -7.18 -1.69 -11.61
CA ILE A 181 -8.15 -1.11 -12.57
C ILE A 181 -7.61 0.21 -13.14
N ALA A 182 -7.07 1.09 -12.29
CA ALA A 182 -6.48 2.35 -12.72
C ALA A 182 -5.21 2.12 -13.57
N GLY A 183 -4.48 1.04 -13.35
CA GLY A 183 -3.31 0.63 -14.12
C GLY A 183 -3.61 0.35 -15.60
N VAL A 184 -4.87 0.08 -15.97
CA VAL A 184 -5.28 0.01 -17.38
C VAL A 184 -5.16 1.37 -18.08
N LEU A 185 -5.33 2.48 -17.34
CA LEU A 185 -5.11 3.82 -17.87
C LEU A 185 -3.62 4.11 -18.03
N GLU A 186 -2.80 3.66 -17.07
CA GLU A 186 -1.34 3.77 -17.14
C GLU A 186 -0.79 3.00 -18.34
N GLU A 187 -1.27 1.78 -18.60
CA GLU A 187 -0.92 0.99 -19.80
C GLU A 187 -1.24 1.74 -21.11
N ARG A 188 -2.25 2.61 -21.09
CA ARG A 188 -2.65 3.47 -22.22
C ARG A 188 -1.93 4.83 -22.24
N GLY A 189 -0.97 5.05 -21.36
CA GLY A 189 -0.20 6.30 -21.27
C GLY A 189 -0.92 7.45 -20.53
N ILE A 190 -1.98 7.16 -19.79
CA ILE A 190 -2.72 8.14 -18.99
C ILE A 190 -2.35 7.95 -17.52
N GLY A 191 -1.56 8.88 -16.99
CA GLY A 191 -1.07 8.84 -15.62
C GLY A 191 0.24 8.04 -15.48
N THR A 192 0.59 7.73 -14.23
CA THR A 192 1.84 7.05 -13.83
C THR A 192 1.57 6.10 -12.67
N LYS A 193 2.54 5.25 -12.31
CA LYS A 193 2.46 4.41 -11.10
C LYS A 193 2.20 5.22 -9.82
N ALA A 194 2.70 6.45 -9.72
CA ALA A 194 2.37 7.34 -8.61
C ALA A 194 0.88 7.73 -8.59
N THR A 195 0.25 7.85 -9.76
CA THR A 195 -1.18 8.17 -9.90
C THR A 195 -2.05 6.99 -9.46
N THR A 196 -1.70 5.77 -9.88
CA THR A 196 -2.44 4.55 -9.51
C THR A 196 -2.27 4.23 -8.01
N ASN A 197 -1.06 4.38 -7.46
CA ASN A 197 -0.80 4.28 -6.02
C ASN A 197 -1.62 5.32 -5.21
N LEU A 198 -1.75 6.55 -5.71
CA LEU A 198 -2.58 7.57 -5.07
C LEU A 198 -4.07 7.17 -5.10
N ILE A 199 -4.57 6.64 -6.21
CA ILE A 199 -5.95 6.13 -6.34
C ILE A 199 -6.19 4.98 -5.36
N CYS A 200 -5.25 4.04 -5.26
CA CYS A 200 -5.28 2.94 -4.30
C CYS A 200 -5.48 3.44 -2.87
N ALA A 201 -4.63 4.37 -2.45
CA ALA A 201 -4.66 4.94 -1.10
C ALA A 201 -5.95 5.73 -0.83
N LEU A 202 -6.45 6.48 -1.82
CA LEU A 202 -7.71 7.24 -1.74
C LEU A 202 -8.93 6.33 -1.64
N VAL A 203 -9.02 5.30 -2.48
CA VAL A 203 -10.13 4.33 -2.43
C VAL A 203 -10.13 3.59 -1.10
N GLY A 204 -8.95 3.15 -0.63
CA GLY A 204 -8.80 2.57 0.70
C GLY A 204 -9.29 3.52 1.81
N ALA A 205 -8.93 4.80 1.73
CA ALA A 205 -9.38 5.80 2.70
C ALA A 205 -10.89 6.02 2.67
N LEU A 206 -11.48 6.16 1.48
CA LEU A 206 -12.92 6.38 1.33
C LEU A 206 -13.75 5.19 1.80
N LEU A 207 -13.36 3.98 1.41
CA LEU A 207 -14.01 2.75 1.86
C LEU A 207 -13.80 2.53 3.36
N GLY A 208 -12.59 2.79 3.86
CA GLY A 208 -12.29 2.74 5.28
C GLY A 208 -13.16 3.69 6.09
N TRP A 209 -13.29 4.94 5.66
CA TRP A 209 -14.18 5.91 6.29
C TRP A 209 -15.67 5.49 6.26
N ALA A 210 -16.11 4.91 5.14
CA ALA A 210 -17.50 4.50 4.97
C ALA A 210 -17.87 3.30 5.84
N PHE A 211 -16.98 2.31 5.95
CA PHE A 211 -17.29 0.98 6.48
C PHE A 211 -16.57 0.59 7.77
N LEU A 212 -15.46 1.26 8.14
CA LEU A 212 -14.73 1.01 9.38
C LEU A 212 -15.05 2.13 10.38
N ARG A 213 -15.72 1.78 11.49
CA ARG A 213 -16.14 2.72 12.53
C ARG A 213 -15.80 2.17 13.91
#